data_AF-K2D9M2-F1
#
_entry.id   AF-K2D9M2-F1
#
_cell.length_a   1.000
_cell.length_b   1.000
_cell.length_c   1.000
_cell.angle_alpha   90.00
_cell.angle_beta   90.00
_cell.angle_gamma   90.00
#
_symmetry.space_group_name_H-M   'P 1'
#
loop_
_entity.id
_entity.type
_entity.pdbx_description
1 polymer ?
#
loop_
_entity_poly.entity_id
_entity_poly.type
_entity_poly.pdbx_seq_one_letter_code
_entity_poly.pdbx_strand_id
1 'polypeptide(L)' 'MLAPIIIFVYNRPKHVKETLESLMANDLADQSTLFVYADGPKEGITPENLEKIKKTREVIREKQWC' A
#
# COMPACT_ATOMS: atom_id res chain seq x y z
N MET A 1 19.64 7.25 -12.13
CA MET A 1 18.96 6.64 -10.96
C MET A 1 17.54 7.14 -10.98
N LEU A 2 16.54 6.25 -11.04
CA LEU A 2 15.14 6.69 -10.94
C LEU A 2 14.87 7.17 -9.50
N ALA A 3 13.97 8.14 -9.37
CA ALA A 3 13.58 8.65 -8.06
C ALA A 3 12.77 7.59 -7.31
N PRO A 4 13.04 7.34 -6.01
CA PRO A 4 12.23 6.41 -5.23
C PRO A 4 10.81 6.94 -5.03
N ILE A 5 9.85 6.01 -4.93
CA ILE A 5 8.44 6.32 -4.73
C ILE A 5 8.07 5.95 -3.30
N ILE A 6 7.37 6.84 -2.59
CA ILE A 6 6.88 6.58 -1.23
C ILE A 6 5.35 6.70 -1.23
N ILE A 7 4.67 5.69 -0.68
CA ILE A 7 3.22 5.72 -0.45
C ILE A 7 2.94 5.52 1.04
N PHE A 8 2.13 6.41 1.62
CA PHE A 8 1.60 6.27 2.97
C PHE A 8 0.18 5.72 2.91
N VAL A 9 -0.10 4.67 3.68
CA VAL A 9 -1.38 3.95 3.66
C VAL A 9 -1.88 3.67 5.07
N TYR A 10 -3.19 3.43 5.20
CA TYR A 10 -3.82 3.11 6.48
C TYR A 10 -4.81 1.94 6.36
N ASN A 11 -6.12 2.22 6.32
CA ASN A 11 -7.18 1.21 6.46
C ASN A 11 -8.13 1.14 5.24
N ARG A 12 -7.60 1.40 4.03
CA ARG A 12 -8.38 1.43 2.77
C ARG A 12 -7.89 0.37 1.79
N PRO A 13 -8.13 -0.94 2.05
CA PRO A 13 -7.50 -2.01 1.29
C PRO A 13 -7.82 -1.95 -0.22
N LYS A 14 -9.07 -1.66 -0.58
CA LYS A 14 -9.49 -1.52 -1.98
C LYS A 14 -8.75 -0.39 -2.71
N HIS A 15 -8.71 0.80 -2.11
CA HIS A 15 -8.06 1.96 -2.73
C HIS A 15 -6.54 1.76 -2.85
N VAL A 16 -5.92 1.13 -1.85
CA VAL A 16 -4.49 0.79 -1.89
C VAL A 16 -4.21 -0.19 -3.04
N LYS A 17 -5.05 -1.22 -3.23
CA LYS A 17 -4.93 -2.14 -4.35
C LYS A 17 -5.02 -1.42 -5.69
N GLU A 18 -6.07 -0.63 -5.90
CA GLU A 18 -6.27 0.12 -7.14
C GLU A 18 -5.13 1.10 -7.42
N THR A 19 -4.59 1.73 -6.36
CA THR A 19 -3.43 2.65 -6.46
C THR A 19 -2.17 1.90 -6.90
N LEU A 20 -1.88 0.76 -6.28
CA LEU A 20 -0.69 -0.03 -6.59
C LEU A 20 -0.79 -0.68 -7.98
N GLU A 21 -1.98 -1.16 -8.38
CA GLU A 21 -2.24 -1.66 -9.73
C GLU A 21 -2.05 -0.58 -10.79
N SER A 22 -2.54 0.64 -10.52
CA SER A 22 -2.34 1.79 -11.41
C SER A 22 -0.88 2.22 -11.46
N LEU A 23 -0.16 2.19 -10.33
CA LEU A 23 1.27 2.51 -10.28
C LEU A 23 2.08 1.53 -11.12
N MET A 24 1.82 0.22 -10.99
CA MET A 24 2.46 -0.86 -11.75
C MET A 24 2.28 -0.73 -13.27
N ALA A 25 1.20 -0.08 -13.72
CA ALA A 25 0.90 0.06 -15.14
C ALA A 25 1.69 1.18 -15.83
N ASN A 26 2.49 1.97 -15.09
CA ASN A 26 3.29 3.05 -15.66
C ASN A 26 4.62 2.54 -16.23
N ASP A 27 5.12 3.25 -17.24
CA ASP A 27 6.47 3.04 -17.77
C ASP A 27 7.51 3.20 -16.65
N LEU A 28 8.51 2.31 -16.64
CA LEU A 28 9.62 2.28 -15.66
C LEU A 28 9.20 1.94 -14.22
N ALA A 29 7.98 1.47 -13.99
CA ALA A 29 7.54 1.02 -12.67
C ALA A 29 8.43 -0.11 -12.13
N ASP A 30 8.81 -1.06 -12.99
CA ASP A 30 9.68 -2.22 -12.69
C ASP A 30 11.15 -1.86 -12.36
N GLN A 31 11.55 -0.61 -12.62
CA GLN A 31 12.88 -0.09 -12.32
C GLN A 31 12.86 0.88 -11.14
N SER A 32 11.68 1.21 -10.62
CA SER A 32 11.48 2.17 -9.54
C SER A 32 11.47 1.48 -8.19
N THR A 33 12.20 2.02 -7.21
CA THR A 33 12.11 1.51 -5.84
C THR A 33 10.87 2.08 -5.15
N LEU A 34 9.93 1.21 -4.78
CA LEU A 34 8.74 1.58 -4.01
C LEU A 34 8.90 1.27 -2.52
N PHE A 35 8.69 2.29 -1.70
CA PHE A 35 8.54 2.15 -0.24
C PHE A 35 7.09 2.39 0.16
N VAL A 36 6.53 1.50 0.97
CA VAL A 36 5.17 1.64 1.50
C VAL A 36 5.20 1.70 3.01
N TYR A 37 4.73 2.81 3.57
CA TYR A 37 4.56 2.99 5.01
C TYR A 37 3.09 2.78 5.37
N ALA A 38 2.81 1.73 6.13
CA ALA A 38 1.46 1.42 6.60
C ALA A 38 1.30 1.75 8.08
N ASP A 39 0.45 2.72 8.38
CA ASP A 39 0.22 3.18 9.74
C ASP A 39 -0.33 2.08 10.66
N GLY A 40 -0.10 2.26 11.96
CA GLY A 40 -0.64 1.43 13.03
C GLY A 40 -2.07 1.81 13.41
N PRO A 41 -2.80 0.91 14.10
CA PRO A 41 -4.12 1.24 14.65
C PRO A 41 -4.03 2.42 15.62
N LYS A 42 -5.01 3.32 15.56
CA LYS A 42 -5.19 4.37 16.57
C LYS A 42 -5.84 3.81 17.83
N GLU A 43 -5.75 4.54 18.94
CA GLU A 43 -6.44 4.20 20.18
C GLU A 43 -7.97 4.15 19.96
N GLY A 44 -8.65 3.21 20.61
CA GLY A 44 -10.10 3.03 20.49
C GLY A 44 -10.57 2.49 19.13
N ILE A 45 -9.68 1.89 18.32
CA ILE A 45 -10.05 1.36 17.02
C ILE A 45 -11.12 0.26 17.11
N THR A 46 -12.08 0.28 16.19
CA THR A 46 -13.08 -0.77 16.09
C THR A 46 -12.47 -2.05 15.49
N PRO A 47 -13.00 -3.25 15.83
CA PRO A 47 -12.57 -4.50 15.21
C PRO A 47 -12.64 -4.47 13.68
N GLU A 48 -13.66 -3.81 13.12
CA GLU A 48 -13.80 -3.64 11.66
C GLU A 48 -12.65 -2.83 11.05
N ASN A 49 -12.27 -1.72 11.69
CA ASN A 49 -11.16 -0.91 11.21
C ASN A 49 -9.81 -1.61 11.40
N LEU A 50 -9.66 -2.40 12.46
CA LEU A 50 -8.47 -3.23 12.66
C LEU A 50 -8.33 -4.27 11.53
N GLU A 51 -9.43 -4.91 11.14
CA GLU A 51 -9.44 -5.85 10.01
C GLU A 51 -9.12 -5.15 8.69
N LYS A 52 -9.61 -3.92 8.46
CA LYS A 52 -9.25 -3.13 7.27
C LYS A 52 -7.75 -2.79 7.22
N ILE A 53 -7.11 -2.50 8.35
CA ILE A 53 -5.65 -2.29 8.42
C ILE A 53 -4.93 -3.59 8.07
N LYS A 54 -5.36 -4.73 8.63
CA LYS A 54 -4.80 -6.04 8.33
C LYS A 54 -4.88 -6.36 6.83
N LYS A 55 -6.06 -6.22 6.23
CA LYS A 55 -6.27 -6.39 4.78
C LYS A 55 -5.44 -5.43 3.94
N THR A 56 -5.23 -4.20 4.40
CA THR A 56 -4.36 -3.24 3.70
C THR A 56 -2.92 -3.75 3.66
N ARG A 57 -2.41 -4.30 4.78
CA ARG A 57 -1.07 -4.90 4.84
C ARG A 57 -0.95 -6.18 4.02
N GLU A 58 -2.02 -6.95 3.91
CA GLU A 58 -2.09 -8.13 3.02
C GLU A 58 -1.96 -7.71 1.55
N VAL A 59 -2.70 -6.68 1.11
CA VAL A 59 -2.59 -6.12 -0.26
C VAL A 59 -1.17 -5.67 -0.57
N ILE A 60 -0.51 -4.93 0.34
CA ILE A 60 0.87 -4.47 0.13
C ILE A 60 1.83 -5.64 -0.10
N ARG A 61 1.58 -6.79 0.55
CA ARG A 61 2.42 -8.00 0.50
C ARG A 61 1.95 -9.02 -0.54
N GLU A 62 0.89 -8.73 -1.29
CA GLU A 62 0.28 -9.68 -2.24
C GLU A 62 1.26 -10.08 -3.34
N LYS A 63 2.11 -9.15 -3.81
CA LYS A 63 3.14 -9.35 -4.82
C LYS A 63 4.18 -8.22 -4.79
N GLN A 64 5.25 -8.38 -5.56
CA GLN A 64 6.14 -7.26 -5.89
C GLN A 64 5.39 -6.30 -6.82
N TRP A 65 5.21 -5.05 -6.38
CA TRP A 65 4.50 -4.03 -7.15
C TRP A 65 5.47 -3.32 -8.12
N CYS A 66 6.50 -2.68 -7.60
CA CYS A 66 7.56 -2.05 -8.41
C CYS A 66 8.87 -2.80 -8.21
#